data_AF-A0AAU3TVI0-F1
#
_entry.id   AF-A0AAU3TVI0-F1
#
_cell.length_a   1.000
_cell.length_b   1.000
_cell.length_c   1.000
_cell.angle_alpha   90.00
_cell.angle_beta   90.00
_cell.angle_gamma   90.00
#
_symmetry.space_group_name_H-M   'P 1'
#
loop_
_entity.id
_entity.type
_entity.pdbx_description
1 polymer ?
#
loop_
_entity_poly.entity_id
_entity_poly.type
_entity_poly.pdbx_seq_one_letter_code
_entity_poly.pdbx_strand_id
1 'polypeptide(L)'
;MRPDDGGGDFRGINPDRLGDLIRAVNSSTGDGGAAAQPHINSWMSHARRLQMDTSRLSKMTKHLSWAHDQLPMLRRRHSLAMDEEKQDKEIGLGGGMVSAGAGDMGAYKTQSEAQKAAKKDAKAYKDGDMGLDEYMKKLEANQNDPDYCKAAMDELGDTALYRLQDGPMMFDPDHPEAGTRILATTVATAMRNGTTFKDDQGNEDLQHLSGLLAFADFPTDVVANLGKQCLAPGNYMYGEKVWAAMGNDPAASTKFLHDNMDRIPQWMKDDSDHRGGLPDFQAKAFAGVIKAGTLGDMGADSNVAAENTEKLITYYGKNPDESTHPEIQAAFSQVITHYWDDIQASLTDPAPADPGPGHVSVSENDMRAFINESMHNPKSAAELLAFSKQKATDLAVSNPDNPETAHASGLVNGIFSYEAMSVYNEMKKKNEDEANEWNSTLTGKLKTALGVGVEVAFDPGAAATTVSKAVINDVIDTFTADLKLVDQGKDPEPPPMVTWRHEWQTAAQVVYRNDHSVGNPQMYADGYCDGKPFLKSDGPDEGQIVDDASPGQRRAYNEWLKDQDLAQASNGKFQELDQGRLDGSTGGS
;
A
#
# COMPACT_ATOMS: atom_id res chain seq x y z
N MET A 1 -13.22 -5.88 25.42
CA MET A 1 -12.11 -6.86 25.31
C MET A 1 -11.57 -7.15 26.69
N ARG A 2 -11.42 -8.43 27.05
CA ARG A 2 -10.79 -8.85 28.31
C ARG A 2 -9.26 -8.89 28.12
N PRO A 3 -8.45 -8.62 29.15
CA PRO A 3 -6.98 -8.60 29.04
C PRO A 3 -6.30 -9.97 28.85
N ASP A 4 -7.05 -11.04 28.63
CA ASP A 4 -6.59 -12.41 28.90
C ASP A 4 -6.64 -13.33 27.68
N ASP A 5 -7.13 -12.85 26.53
CA ASP A 5 -7.20 -13.64 25.30
C ASP A 5 -5.90 -13.44 24.49
N GLY A 6 -5.05 -14.47 24.49
CA GLY A 6 -3.69 -14.42 23.94
C GLY A 6 -3.58 -14.10 22.45
N GLY A 7 -2.62 -13.23 22.12
CA GLY A 7 -2.20 -12.92 20.75
C GLY A 7 -1.46 -11.58 20.65
N GLY A 8 -0.13 -11.59 20.80
CA GLY A 8 0.77 -10.47 20.46
C GLY A 8 1.50 -9.84 21.64
N ASP A 9 2.82 -10.04 21.72
CA ASP A 9 3.73 -9.23 22.56
C ASP A 9 3.62 -7.75 22.15
N PHE A 10 2.75 -7.00 22.81
CA PHE A 10 2.49 -5.60 22.47
C PHE A 10 3.58 -4.66 23.02
N ARG A 11 4.27 -3.89 22.16
CA ARG A 11 5.49 -3.09 22.50
C ARG A 11 5.44 -1.60 22.11
N GLY A 12 4.28 -0.98 21.92
CA GLY A 12 4.20 0.46 21.60
C GLY A 12 4.38 1.40 22.80
N ILE A 13 4.92 2.61 22.58
CA ILE A 13 4.92 3.71 23.56
C ILE A 13 3.76 4.65 23.25
N ASN A 14 2.94 4.97 24.26
CA ASN A 14 2.03 6.11 24.19
C ASN A 14 2.78 7.37 24.68
N PRO A 15 3.04 8.38 23.83
CA PRO A 15 3.79 9.56 24.24
C PRO A 15 3.14 10.26 25.45
N ASP A 16 1.82 10.49 25.41
CA ASP A 16 1.09 11.17 26.48
C ASP A 16 1.19 10.43 27.83
N ARG A 17 0.98 9.10 27.84
CA ARG A 17 1.07 8.31 29.09
C ARG A 17 2.51 8.24 29.62
N LEU A 18 3.51 8.23 28.75
CA LEU A 18 4.90 8.32 29.18
C LEU A 18 5.20 9.70 29.78
N GLY A 19 4.63 10.77 29.21
CA GLY A 19 4.67 12.12 29.76
C GLY A 19 4.06 12.19 31.16
N ASP A 20 2.91 11.55 31.36
CA ASP A 20 2.26 11.41 32.67
C ASP A 20 3.13 10.66 33.69
N LEU A 21 3.72 9.53 33.28
CA LEU A 21 4.64 8.76 34.14
C LEU A 21 5.84 9.61 34.57
N ILE A 22 6.45 10.35 33.65
CA ILE A 22 7.57 11.25 33.96
C ILE A 22 7.15 12.32 34.98
N ARG A 23 5.97 12.94 34.80
CA ARG A 23 5.44 13.93 35.74
C ARG A 23 5.21 13.32 37.13
N ALA A 24 4.67 12.10 37.19
CA ALA A 24 4.42 11.38 38.45
C ALA A 24 5.72 11.00 39.18
N VAL A 25 6.72 10.47 38.47
CA VAL A 25 8.02 10.15 39.07
C VAL A 25 8.74 11.42 39.52
N ASN A 26 8.74 12.48 38.71
CA ASN A 26 9.40 13.74 39.05
C ASN A 26 8.78 14.42 40.28
N SER A 27 7.45 14.42 40.39
CA SER A 27 6.74 14.97 41.57
C SER A 27 6.97 14.15 42.84
N SER A 28 7.11 12.82 42.72
CA SER A 28 7.32 11.93 43.86
C SER A 28 8.77 11.85 44.34
N THR A 29 9.74 12.10 43.45
CA THR A 29 11.18 11.91 43.71
C THR A 29 11.98 13.22 43.76
N GLY A 30 11.44 14.35 43.31
CA GLY A 30 12.15 15.64 43.29
C GLY A 30 12.26 16.32 44.66
N ASP A 31 12.72 17.58 44.65
CA ASP A 31 12.95 18.38 45.88
C ASP A 31 11.70 19.15 46.37
N GLY A 32 10.52 18.91 45.79
CA GLY A 32 9.30 19.63 46.11
C GLY A 32 8.61 19.18 47.40
N GLY A 33 7.70 20.01 47.92
CA GLY A 33 6.94 19.72 49.16
C GLY A 33 6.02 18.49 49.08
N ALA A 34 5.74 17.97 47.87
CA ALA A 34 4.98 16.74 47.64
C ALA A 34 5.88 15.50 47.48
N ALA A 35 7.20 15.65 47.55
CA ALA A 35 8.12 14.54 47.39
C ALA A 35 8.03 13.55 48.54
N ALA A 36 8.23 12.26 48.25
CA ALA A 36 8.20 11.22 49.26
C ALA A 36 9.43 11.25 50.18
N GLN A 37 10.56 11.79 49.70
CA GLN A 37 11.84 11.75 50.41
C GLN A 37 11.84 12.49 51.77
N PRO A 38 11.31 13.73 51.90
CA PRO A 38 11.16 14.39 53.19
C PRO A 38 10.29 13.61 54.20
N HIS A 39 9.20 12.99 53.74
CA HIS A 39 8.32 12.19 54.59
C HIS A 39 9.02 10.92 55.08
N ILE A 40 9.72 10.21 54.19
CA ILE A 40 10.50 9.02 54.54
C ILE A 40 11.63 9.37 55.52
N ASN A 41 12.32 10.50 55.32
CA ASN A 41 13.36 10.97 56.23
C ASN A 41 12.80 11.30 57.62
N SER A 42 11.63 11.94 57.68
CA SER A 42 10.91 12.20 58.94
C SER A 42 10.54 10.90 59.66
N TRP A 43 9.98 9.93 58.93
CA TRP A 43 9.62 8.62 59.50
C TRP A 43 10.84 7.82 59.96
N MET A 44 11.96 7.88 59.21
CA MET A 44 13.22 7.28 59.65
C MET A 44 13.72 7.91 60.95
N SER A 45 13.60 9.23 61.11
CA SER A 45 13.95 9.91 62.36
C SER A 45 13.09 9.43 63.54
N HIS A 46 11.77 9.32 63.35
CA HIS A 46 10.86 8.80 64.37
C HIS A 46 11.14 7.33 64.73
N ALA A 47 11.30 6.47 63.73
CA ALA A 47 11.62 5.06 63.93
C ALA A 47 12.95 4.89 64.69
N ARG A 48 13.99 5.68 64.37
CA ARG A 48 15.27 5.66 65.10
C ARG A 48 15.13 6.09 66.56
N ARG A 49 14.32 7.12 66.85
CA ARG A 49 14.04 7.56 68.23
C ARG A 49 13.36 6.46 69.05
N LEU A 50 12.51 5.67 68.40
CA LEU A 50 11.80 4.53 69.00
C LEU A 50 12.60 3.22 68.92
N GLN A 51 13.86 3.24 68.46
CA GLN A 51 14.70 2.06 68.24
C GLN A 51 14.06 0.98 67.35
N MET A 52 13.21 1.38 66.41
CA MET A 52 12.58 0.49 65.42
C MET A 52 13.48 0.28 64.21
N ASP A 53 13.35 -0.87 63.55
CA ASP A 53 14.07 -1.19 62.31
C ASP A 53 13.68 -0.23 61.16
N THR A 54 14.68 0.40 60.54
CA THR A 54 14.50 1.32 59.40
C THR A 54 14.83 0.70 58.05
N SER A 55 15.16 -0.60 57.99
CA SER A 55 15.60 -1.29 56.76
C SER A 55 14.66 -1.08 55.57
N ARG A 56 13.34 -1.15 55.80
CA ARG A 56 12.30 -0.94 54.78
C ARG A 56 12.28 0.50 54.24
N LEU A 57 12.40 1.50 55.12
CA LEU A 57 12.44 2.91 54.73
C LEU A 57 13.72 3.24 53.95
N SER A 58 14.85 2.64 54.33
CA SER A 58 16.09 2.73 53.57
C SER A 58 15.93 2.12 52.17
N LYS A 59 15.21 0.99 52.04
CA LYS A 59 14.91 0.38 50.73
C LYS A 59 14.02 1.28 49.87
N MET A 60 13.00 1.91 50.47
CA MET A 60 12.15 2.88 49.76
C MET A 60 12.96 4.08 49.24
N THR A 61 13.87 4.63 50.05
CA THR A 61 14.78 5.70 49.62
C THR A 61 15.64 5.26 48.42
N LYS A 62 16.17 4.04 48.43
CA LYS A 62 16.92 3.49 47.29
C LYS A 62 16.07 3.38 46.02
N HIS A 63 14.81 2.94 46.15
CA HIS A 63 13.90 2.84 45.00
C HIS A 63 13.54 4.22 44.45
N LEU A 64 13.32 5.23 45.30
CA LEU A 64 13.06 6.61 44.86
C LEU A 64 14.27 7.22 44.17
N SER A 65 15.48 7.02 44.71
CA SER A 65 16.71 7.44 44.05
C SER A 65 16.87 6.77 42.69
N TRP A 66 16.66 5.45 42.62
CA TRP A 66 16.73 4.73 41.34
C TRP A 66 15.71 5.25 40.32
N ALA A 67 14.46 5.50 40.74
CA ALA A 67 13.42 6.04 39.87
C ALA A 67 13.76 7.46 39.40
N HIS A 68 14.33 8.29 40.28
CA HIS A 68 14.85 9.60 39.92
C HIS A 68 15.96 9.50 38.87
N ASP A 69 16.89 8.55 39.04
CA ASP A 69 17.99 8.31 38.11
C ASP A 69 17.51 7.85 36.72
N GLN A 70 16.28 7.32 36.61
CA GLN A 70 15.66 6.97 35.33
C GLN A 70 15.02 8.17 34.61
N LEU A 71 14.77 9.30 35.28
CA LEU A 71 14.06 10.44 34.67
C LEU A 71 14.71 11.00 33.40
N PRO A 72 16.06 11.15 33.31
CA PRO A 72 16.68 11.63 32.08
C PRO A 72 16.42 10.69 30.89
N MET A 73 16.51 9.39 31.13
CA MET A 73 16.27 8.31 30.17
C MET A 73 14.80 8.31 29.73
N LEU A 74 13.85 8.38 30.66
CA LEU A 74 12.42 8.45 30.32
C LEU A 74 12.06 9.70 29.51
N ARG A 75 12.59 10.88 29.88
CA ARG A 75 12.38 12.14 29.14
C ARG A 75 12.89 12.06 27.71
N ARG A 76 14.04 11.41 27.53
CA ARG A 76 14.64 11.17 26.23
C ARG A 76 13.76 10.25 25.38
N ARG A 77 13.27 9.14 25.95
CA ARG A 77 12.29 8.25 25.27
C ARG A 77 11.00 8.97 24.90
N HIS A 78 10.52 9.86 25.76
CA HIS A 78 9.31 10.65 25.52
C HIS A 78 9.47 11.60 24.34
N SER A 79 10.60 12.31 24.23
CA SER A 79 10.86 13.20 23.09
C SER A 79 10.80 12.42 21.77
N LEU A 80 11.47 11.27 21.71
CA LEU A 80 11.52 10.45 20.50
C LEU A 80 10.16 9.88 20.14
N ALA A 81 9.38 9.46 21.14
CA ALA A 81 8.03 8.98 20.90
C ALA A 81 7.10 10.09 20.38
N MET A 82 7.28 11.34 20.82
CA MET A 82 6.53 12.49 20.28
C MET A 82 6.91 12.79 18.83
N ASP A 83 8.18 12.66 18.47
CA ASP A 83 8.66 12.92 17.10
C ASP A 83 8.16 11.85 16.13
N GLU A 84 8.15 10.58 16.54
CA GLU A 84 7.57 9.47 15.76
C GLU A 84 6.05 9.62 15.61
N GLU A 85 5.33 10.00 16.68
CA GLU A 85 3.88 10.20 16.60
C GLU A 85 3.52 11.34 15.63
N LYS A 86 4.38 12.35 15.54
CA LYS A 86 4.22 13.43 14.57
C LYS A 86 4.38 12.91 13.14
N GLN A 87 5.38 12.06 12.88
CA GLN A 87 5.57 11.44 11.57
C GLN A 87 4.38 10.54 11.21
N ASP A 88 3.95 9.67 12.12
CA ASP A 88 2.79 8.79 11.92
C ASP A 88 1.51 9.59 11.59
N LYS A 89 1.32 10.74 12.25
CA LYS A 89 0.19 11.64 11.94
C LYS A 89 0.31 12.29 10.57
N GLU A 90 1.51 12.64 10.13
CA GLU A 90 1.76 13.22 8.80
C GLU A 90 1.47 12.21 7.67
N ILE A 91 1.58 10.90 7.95
CA ILE A 91 1.24 9.81 7.02
C ILE A 91 -0.12 9.14 7.31
N GLY A 92 -1.01 9.80 8.07
CA GLY A 92 -2.37 9.31 8.30
C GLY A 92 -2.53 8.10 9.24
N LEU A 93 -1.43 7.56 9.79
CA LEU A 93 -1.42 6.41 10.71
C LEU A 93 -1.75 6.77 12.17
N GLY A 94 -2.40 7.92 12.40
CA GLY A 94 -2.61 8.52 13.72
C GLY A 94 -3.41 7.66 14.72
N GLY A 95 -2.72 6.77 15.44
CA GLY A 95 -3.29 5.92 16.50
C GLY A 95 -2.85 6.28 17.94
N GLY A 96 -1.99 7.29 18.11
CA GLY A 96 -1.50 7.74 19.42
C GLY A 96 -0.57 6.76 20.16
N MET A 97 -0.17 5.68 19.50
CA MET A 97 0.79 4.67 19.98
C MET A 97 1.88 4.54 18.92
N VAL A 98 3.12 4.77 19.31
CA VAL A 98 4.26 4.65 18.40
C VAL A 98 4.97 3.31 18.59
N SER A 99 5.34 2.66 17.50
CA SER A 99 5.86 1.29 17.52
C SER A 99 7.37 1.22 17.78
N ALA A 100 8.10 2.28 17.44
CA ALA A 100 9.55 2.37 17.57
C ALA A 100 9.98 3.35 18.67
N GLY A 101 9.41 3.21 19.88
CA GLY A 101 9.80 4.07 21.00
C GLY A 101 11.31 4.02 21.29
N ALA A 102 12.08 5.03 20.90
CA ALA A 102 13.51 5.32 21.15
C ALA A 102 14.56 4.20 20.98
N GLY A 103 14.17 2.95 20.78
CA GLY A 103 15.06 1.80 20.77
C GLY A 103 15.94 1.67 22.03
N ASP A 104 17.12 1.10 21.82
CA ASP A 104 18.22 1.13 22.78
C ASP A 104 18.90 2.50 22.72
N MET A 105 18.87 3.24 23.83
CA MET A 105 19.47 4.58 23.92
C MET A 105 20.98 4.54 24.20
N GLY A 106 21.63 3.43 23.86
CA GLY A 106 23.07 3.24 23.93
C GLY A 106 23.63 3.29 25.35
N ALA A 107 24.92 3.62 25.45
CA ALA A 107 25.68 3.55 26.69
C ALA A 107 25.48 4.77 27.63
N TYR A 108 24.77 5.81 27.20
CA TYR A 108 24.75 7.11 27.89
C TYR A 108 23.46 7.34 28.68
N LYS A 109 23.60 7.87 29.89
CA LYS A 109 22.44 8.10 30.78
C LYS A 109 21.68 9.37 30.40
N THR A 110 22.36 10.32 29.77
CA THR A 110 21.79 11.63 29.44
C THR A 110 22.12 12.03 28.00
N GLN A 111 21.23 12.84 27.40
CA GLN A 111 21.45 13.48 26.10
C GLN A 111 22.80 14.23 26.04
N SER A 112 23.13 15.01 27.08
CA SER A 112 24.37 15.79 27.10
C SER A 112 25.62 14.91 27.13
N GLU A 113 25.59 13.76 27.79
CA GLU A 113 26.70 12.80 27.79
C GLU A 113 26.88 12.18 26.40
N ALA A 114 25.78 11.72 25.78
CA ALA A 114 25.78 11.16 24.44
C ALA A 114 26.36 12.16 23.42
N GLN A 115 25.83 13.39 23.40
CA GLN A 115 26.29 14.44 22.48
C GLN A 115 27.76 14.80 22.69
N LYS A 116 28.22 14.88 23.94
CA LYS A 116 29.63 15.21 24.25
C LYS A 116 30.57 14.11 23.80
N ALA A 117 30.20 12.84 24.01
CA ALA A 117 30.98 11.70 23.56
C ALA A 117 31.03 11.64 22.03
N ALA A 118 29.88 11.78 21.37
CA ALA A 118 29.76 11.82 19.92
C ALA A 118 30.65 12.88 19.26
N LYS A 119 30.58 14.14 19.74
CA LYS A 119 31.42 15.23 19.22
C LYS A 119 32.91 14.95 19.42
N LYS A 120 33.28 14.39 20.57
CA LYS A 120 34.67 14.04 20.86
C LYS A 120 35.17 12.96 19.89
N ASP A 121 34.40 11.89 19.71
CA ASP A 121 34.79 10.73 18.90
C ASP A 121 34.82 11.11 17.41
N ALA A 122 33.81 11.83 16.91
CA ALA A 122 33.75 12.32 15.53
C ALA A 122 34.90 13.29 15.22
N LYS A 123 35.22 14.20 16.15
CA LYS A 123 36.35 15.12 16.00
C LYS A 123 37.69 14.38 16.00
N ALA A 124 37.89 13.42 16.90
CA ALA A 124 39.12 12.63 16.94
C ALA A 124 39.34 11.87 15.62
N TYR A 125 38.27 11.31 15.03
CA TYR A 125 38.36 10.70 13.71
C TYR A 125 38.69 11.72 12.61
N LYS A 126 38.00 12.86 12.59
CA LYS A 126 38.19 13.95 11.62
C LYS A 126 39.62 14.52 11.64
N ASP A 127 40.19 14.66 12.83
CA ASP A 127 41.54 15.18 13.05
C ASP A 127 42.64 14.12 12.82
N GLY A 128 42.25 12.84 12.61
CA GLY A 128 43.17 11.72 12.40
C GLY A 128 43.74 11.10 13.68
N ASP A 129 43.25 11.53 14.85
CA ASP A 129 43.62 11.00 16.17
C ASP A 129 42.96 9.63 16.45
N MET A 130 41.89 9.29 15.73
CA MET A 130 41.19 8.00 15.80
C MET A 130 41.14 7.36 14.41
N GLY A 131 41.57 6.09 14.33
CA GLY A 131 41.47 5.30 13.09
C GLY A 131 40.04 4.91 12.75
N LEU A 132 39.79 4.55 11.49
CA LEU A 132 38.48 4.14 11.00
C LEU A 132 37.88 2.99 11.83
N ASP A 133 38.64 1.92 12.10
CA ASP A 133 38.15 0.75 12.83
C ASP A 133 37.67 1.08 14.24
N GLU A 134 38.40 1.97 14.92
CA GLU A 134 38.01 2.42 16.25
C GLU A 134 36.74 3.25 16.19
N TYR A 135 36.63 4.16 15.21
CA TYR A 135 35.45 4.99 15.05
C TYR A 135 34.21 4.19 14.66
N MET A 136 34.34 3.22 13.74
CA MET A 136 33.23 2.35 13.36
C MET A 136 32.71 1.51 14.53
N LYS A 137 33.58 1.03 15.43
CA LYS A 137 33.15 0.38 16.69
C LYS A 137 32.39 1.33 17.61
N LYS A 138 32.75 2.62 17.63
CA LYS A 138 31.99 3.64 18.38
C LYS A 138 30.62 3.87 17.77
N LEU A 139 30.53 3.92 16.44
CA LEU A 139 29.25 4.03 15.74
C LEU A 139 28.40 2.79 16.00
N GLU A 140 28.92 1.59 15.83
CA GLU A 140 28.21 0.33 16.07
C GLU A 140 27.61 0.27 17.48
N ALA A 141 28.38 0.64 18.50
CA ALA A 141 27.93 0.64 19.89
C ALA A 141 26.84 1.68 20.19
N ASN A 142 26.63 2.67 19.32
CA ASN A 142 25.75 3.82 19.56
C ASN A 142 24.82 4.15 18.38
N GLN A 143 24.71 3.31 17.35
CA GLN A 143 23.95 3.59 16.11
C GLN A 143 22.44 3.75 16.32
N ASN A 144 21.94 3.30 17.46
CA ASN A 144 20.54 3.43 17.89
C ASN A 144 20.33 4.59 18.88
N ASP A 145 21.40 5.30 19.29
CA ASP A 145 21.34 6.44 20.19
C ASP A 145 21.16 7.73 19.34
N PRO A 146 19.94 8.31 19.26
CA PRO A 146 19.68 9.45 18.37
C PRO A 146 20.45 10.72 18.73
N ASP A 147 20.84 10.90 19.99
CA ASP A 147 21.58 12.08 20.42
C ASP A 147 23.06 11.96 20.06
N TYR A 148 23.61 10.75 20.18
CA TYR A 148 24.95 10.41 19.74
C TYR A 148 25.03 10.49 18.22
N CYS A 149 24.15 9.80 17.49
CA CYS A 149 24.14 9.78 16.02
C CYS A 149 24.05 11.19 15.45
N LYS A 150 23.07 11.99 15.90
CA LYS A 150 22.91 13.39 15.46
C LYS A 150 24.17 14.20 15.71
N ALA A 151 24.68 14.20 16.95
CA ALA A 151 25.86 15.00 17.30
C ALA A 151 27.14 14.54 16.61
N ALA A 152 27.29 13.23 16.35
CA ALA A 152 28.43 12.67 15.63
C ALA A 152 28.40 13.11 14.16
N MET A 153 27.25 12.98 13.49
CA MET A 153 27.10 13.37 12.09
C MET A 153 27.22 14.89 11.90
N ASP A 154 26.62 15.69 12.79
CA ASP A 154 26.73 17.16 12.75
C ASP A 154 28.19 17.64 12.91
N GLU A 155 28.98 17.00 13.80
CA GLU A 155 30.39 17.37 14.02
C GLU A 155 31.30 16.94 12.86
N LEU A 156 31.03 15.75 12.32
CA LEU A 156 31.75 15.21 11.18
C LEU A 156 31.59 16.15 9.96
N GLY A 157 30.34 16.49 9.64
CA GLY A 157 29.96 17.28 8.46
C GLY A 157 30.10 16.50 7.15
N ASP A 158 29.56 17.06 6.07
CA ASP A 158 29.36 16.36 4.79
C ASP A 158 30.67 15.82 4.19
N THR A 159 31.75 16.63 4.20
CA THR A 159 33.04 16.22 3.62
C THR A 159 33.66 15.00 4.30
N ALA A 160 33.49 14.85 5.61
CA ALA A 160 34.05 13.71 6.32
C ALA A 160 33.10 12.51 6.32
N LEU A 161 31.80 12.71 6.12
CA LEU A 161 30.88 11.62 5.80
C LEU A 161 31.24 10.96 4.46
N TYR A 162 31.59 11.74 3.43
CA TYR A 162 32.06 11.20 2.14
C TYR A 162 33.22 10.22 2.33
N ARG A 163 34.22 10.58 3.14
CA ARG A 163 35.37 9.70 3.44
C ARG A 163 34.95 8.44 4.20
N LEU A 164 33.93 8.53 5.05
CA LEU A 164 33.39 7.38 5.76
C LEU A 164 32.63 6.42 4.86
N GLN A 165 32.17 6.82 3.68
CA GLN A 165 31.45 5.93 2.76
C GLN A 165 32.36 4.97 2.00
N ASP A 166 33.61 5.35 1.77
CA ASP A 166 34.63 4.48 1.15
C ASP A 166 35.26 3.53 2.19
N GLY A 167 35.28 3.94 3.45
CA GLY A 167 35.83 3.19 4.57
C GLY A 167 35.11 1.89 4.99
N PRO A 168 33.78 1.71 4.92
CA PRO A 168 33.12 0.63 5.66
C PRO A 168 33.44 -0.75 5.10
N MET A 169 33.82 -0.85 3.82
CA MET A 169 34.33 -2.09 3.23
C MET A 169 35.69 -2.52 3.81
N MET A 170 36.44 -1.59 4.42
CA MET A 170 37.71 -1.86 5.09
C MET A 170 37.55 -2.24 6.56
N PHE A 171 36.39 -1.96 7.17
CA PHE A 171 36.13 -2.19 8.59
C PHE A 171 36.07 -3.68 8.94
N ASP A 172 35.31 -4.44 8.14
CA ASP A 172 35.25 -5.89 8.21
C ASP A 172 35.41 -6.44 6.78
N PRO A 173 36.64 -6.76 6.35
CA PRO A 173 36.90 -7.28 5.01
C PRO A 173 36.17 -8.60 4.72
N ASP A 174 35.82 -9.37 5.76
CA ASP A 174 35.09 -10.63 5.63
C ASP A 174 33.58 -10.39 5.48
N HIS A 175 33.07 -9.23 5.96
CA HIS A 175 31.67 -8.80 5.86
C HIS A 175 31.57 -7.30 5.48
N PRO A 176 31.92 -6.92 4.24
CA PRO A 176 31.99 -5.53 3.82
C PRO A 176 30.66 -4.75 3.96
N GLU A 177 29.53 -5.45 4.02
CA GLU A 177 28.21 -4.88 4.29
C GLU A 177 27.99 -4.47 5.75
N ALA A 178 28.73 -5.04 6.71
CA ALA A 178 28.54 -4.78 8.13
C ALA A 178 28.86 -3.31 8.46
N GLY A 179 30.00 -2.81 7.97
CA GLY A 179 30.36 -1.40 8.12
C GLY A 179 29.33 -0.49 7.47
N THR A 180 28.88 -0.81 6.25
CA THR A 180 27.90 0.00 5.52
C THR A 180 26.57 0.07 6.27
N ARG A 181 26.14 -1.05 6.87
CA ARG A 181 24.94 -1.12 7.72
C ARG A 181 25.06 -0.26 8.97
N ILE A 182 26.23 -0.27 9.62
CA ILE A 182 26.49 0.57 10.79
C ILE A 182 26.38 2.06 10.42
N LEU A 183 27.01 2.44 9.31
CA LEU A 183 26.96 3.81 8.82
C LEU A 183 25.53 4.21 8.43
N ALA A 184 24.83 3.38 7.65
CA ALA A 184 23.46 3.64 7.22
C ALA A 184 22.50 3.79 8.41
N THR A 185 22.60 2.92 9.42
CA THR A 185 21.78 2.99 10.64
C THR A 185 22.07 4.29 11.39
N THR A 186 23.34 4.63 11.56
CA THR A 186 23.76 5.86 12.24
C THR A 186 23.23 7.11 11.52
N VAL A 187 23.35 7.14 10.19
CA VAL A 187 22.89 8.26 9.35
C VAL A 187 21.37 8.38 9.40
N ALA A 188 20.63 7.28 9.18
CA ALA A 188 19.17 7.27 9.25
C ALA A 188 18.67 7.74 10.63
N THR A 189 19.26 7.24 11.71
CA THR A 189 18.97 7.68 13.09
C THR A 189 19.25 9.17 13.29
N ALA A 190 20.35 9.69 12.75
CA ALA A 190 20.67 11.13 12.81
C ALA A 190 19.64 11.97 12.04
N MET A 191 19.21 11.52 10.85
CA MET A 191 18.22 12.23 10.03
C MET A 191 16.84 12.28 10.68
N ARG A 192 16.41 11.17 11.32
CA ARG A 192 15.18 11.17 12.13
C ARG A 192 15.24 12.18 13.27
N ASN A 193 16.44 12.50 13.77
CA ASN A 193 16.68 13.50 14.80
C ASN A 193 17.07 14.89 14.24
N GLY A 194 16.78 15.16 12.97
CA GLY A 194 16.87 16.48 12.35
C GLY A 194 18.24 16.84 11.75
N THR A 195 19.18 15.91 11.63
CA THR A 195 20.36 16.12 10.76
C THR A 195 19.93 16.04 9.29
N THR A 196 20.48 16.89 8.44
CA THR A 196 20.23 16.86 6.99
C THR A 196 21.56 16.73 6.25
N PHE A 197 21.58 15.99 5.15
CA PHE A 197 22.77 15.84 4.31
C PHE A 197 22.46 16.44 2.96
N LYS A 198 22.87 17.69 2.77
CA LYS A 198 22.46 18.48 1.60
C LYS A 198 23.56 18.52 0.55
N ASP A 199 23.16 18.48 -0.72
CA ASP A 199 24.04 18.80 -1.84
C ASP A 199 24.29 20.31 -1.96
N ASP A 200 25.12 20.71 -2.93
CA ASP A 200 25.41 22.12 -3.22
C ASP A 200 24.17 22.95 -3.65
N GLN A 201 23.04 22.28 -3.94
CA GLN A 201 21.77 22.89 -4.33
C GLN A 201 20.76 22.95 -3.17
N GLY A 202 21.11 22.41 -2.00
CA GLY A 202 20.25 22.36 -0.82
C GLY A 202 19.24 21.20 -0.81
N ASN A 203 19.33 20.25 -1.76
CA ASN A 203 18.52 19.04 -1.78
C ASN A 203 19.18 17.94 -0.94
N GLU A 204 18.43 16.93 -0.49
CA GLU A 204 19.07 15.75 0.13
C GLU A 204 20.06 15.11 -0.86
N ASP A 205 21.27 14.80 -0.40
CA ASP A 205 22.35 14.41 -1.28
C ASP A 205 22.16 12.99 -1.82
N LEU A 206 21.64 12.91 -3.05
CA LEU A 206 21.33 11.65 -3.72
C LEU A 206 22.54 10.74 -3.90
N GLN A 207 23.69 11.32 -4.23
CA GLN A 207 24.91 10.55 -4.47
C GLN A 207 25.36 9.85 -3.19
N HIS A 208 25.29 10.55 -2.06
CA HIS A 208 25.74 10.02 -0.78
C HIS A 208 24.69 9.09 -0.16
N LEU A 209 23.41 9.45 -0.21
CA LEU A 209 22.39 8.70 0.54
C LEU A 209 21.95 7.42 -0.19
N SER A 210 21.91 7.40 -1.53
CA SER A 210 21.38 6.27 -2.29
C SER A 210 22.07 4.92 -1.99
N GLY A 211 23.38 4.94 -1.69
CA GLY A 211 24.14 3.75 -1.32
C GLY A 211 23.78 3.18 0.06
N LEU A 212 23.23 4.00 0.95
CA LEU A 212 22.91 3.65 2.34
C LEU A 212 21.48 3.14 2.51
N LEU A 213 20.56 3.52 1.61
CA LEU A 213 19.13 3.20 1.71
C LEU A 213 18.83 1.69 1.81
N ALA A 214 19.69 0.83 1.25
CA ALA A 214 19.50 -0.61 1.29
C ALA A 214 19.79 -1.25 2.66
N PHE A 215 20.32 -0.47 3.63
CA PHE A 215 20.86 -1.01 4.88
C PHE A 215 20.21 -0.43 6.14
N ALA A 216 19.32 0.54 6.03
CA ALA A 216 18.60 1.13 7.15
C ALA A 216 17.29 1.79 6.73
N ASP A 217 16.40 2.02 7.69
CA ASP A 217 15.11 2.66 7.48
C ASP A 217 15.25 4.18 7.62
N PHE A 218 15.39 4.88 6.49
CA PHE A 218 15.49 6.34 6.44
C PHE A 218 14.13 7.01 6.69
N PRO A 219 14.10 8.31 7.06
CA PRO A 219 12.84 9.04 7.15
C PRO A 219 12.09 9.04 5.79
N THR A 220 10.78 8.80 5.84
CA THR A 220 9.90 8.74 4.66
C THR A 220 10.08 9.92 3.70
N ASP A 221 10.13 11.14 4.23
CA ASP A 221 10.33 12.36 3.44
C ASP A 221 11.69 12.39 2.72
N VAL A 222 12.74 11.85 3.34
CA VAL A 222 14.06 11.77 2.72
C VAL A 222 13.99 10.82 1.55
N VAL A 223 13.44 9.63 1.75
CA VAL A 223 13.32 8.60 0.72
C VAL A 223 12.47 9.09 -0.45
N ALA A 224 11.31 9.71 -0.20
CA ALA A 224 10.45 10.28 -1.23
C ALA A 224 11.12 11.44 -2.00
N ASN A 225 11.88 12.31 -1.31
CA ASN A 225 12.64 13.38 -1.96
C ASN A 225 13.77 12.86 -2.84
N LEU A 226 14.47 11.80 -2.41
CA LEU A 226 15.48 11.13 -3.23
C LEU A 226 14.85 10.53 -4.49
N GLY A 227 13.68 9.90 -4.35
CA GLY A 227 12.89 9.43 -5.50
C GLY A 227 12.56 10.55 -6.48
N LYS A 228 12.08 11.69 -5.99
CA LYS A 228 11.82 12.87 -6.84
C LYS A 228 13.06 13.34 -7.61
N GLN A 229 14.24 13.28 -7.01
CA GLN A 229 15.49 13.63 -7.68
C GLN A 229 15.88 12.61 -8.76
N CYS A 230 15.55 11.33 -8.59
CA CYS A 230 15.77 10.30 -9.61
C CYS A 230 14.91 10.47 -10.87
N LEU A 231 13.82 11.27 -10.81
CA LEU A 231 13.06 11.67 -12.00
C LEU A 231 13.81 12.72 -12.86
N ALA A 232 14.88 13.34 -12.35
CA ALA A 232 15.64 14.33 -13.10
C ALA A 232 16.64 13.68 -14.07
N PRO A 233 16.87 14.26 -15.27
CA PRO A 233 17.85 13.76 -16.21
C PRO A 233 19.25 13.68 -15.58
N GLY A 234 19.96 12.57 -15.80
CA GLY A 234 21.31 12.34 -15.28
C GLY A 234 21.38 11.67 -13.90
N ASN A 235 20.28 11.62 -13.15
CA ASN A 235 20.24 11.00 -11.81
C ASN A 235 19.87 9.51 -11.84
N TYR A 236 19.60 8.96 -13.02
CA TYR A 236 19.19 7.56 -13.17
C TYR A 236 20.23 6.58 -12.60
N MET A 237 21.53 6.89 -12.60
CA MET A 237 22.56 5.98 -12.04
C MET A 237 22.35 5.62 -10.56
N TYR A 238 21.56 6.41 -9.81
CA TYR A 238 21.19 6.14 -8.42
C TYR A 238 19.79 5.51 -8.28
N GLY A 239 18.99 5.56 -9.34
CA GLY A 239 17.56 5.23 -9.34
C GLY A 239 17.29 3.82 -8.82
N GLU A 240 18.00 2.79 -9.31
CA GLU A 240 17.75 1.40 -8.92
C GLU A 240 17.74 1.19 -7.40
N LYS A 241 18.72 1.76 -6.67
CA LYS A 241 18.82 1.63 -5.21
C LYS A 241 17.71 2.42 -4.50
N VAL A 242 17.41 3.62 -4.98
CA VAL A 242 16.35 4.47 -4.42
C VAL A 242 14.98 3.83 -4.62
N TRP A 243 14.68 3.35 -5.83
CA TRP A 243 13.43 2.65 -6.15
C TRP A 243 13.28 1.35 -5.37
N ALA A 244 14.35 0.58 -5.22
CA ALA A 244 14.31 -0.64 -4.41
C ALA A 244 14.04 -0.32 -2.92
N ALA A 245 14.65 0.73 -2.37
CA ALA A 245 14.38 1.15 -1.00
C ALA A 245 12.94 1.66 -0.85
N MET A 246 12.46 2.50 -1.77
CA MET A 246 11.09 2.97 -1.79
C MET A 246 10.07 1.85 -1.92
N GLY A 247 10.32 0.87 -2.79
CA GLY A 247 9.44 -0.30 -2.92
C GLY A 247 9.31 -1.14 -1.65
N ASN A 248 10.22 -0.97 -0.68
CA ASN A 248 10.15 -1.58 0.66
C ASN A 248 9.61 -0.62 1.73
N ASP A 249 9.31 0.64 1.37
CA ASP A 249 8.74 1.68 2.23
C ASP A 249 7.42 2.19 1.62
N PRO A 250 6.28 1.56 1.97
CA PRO A 250 4.97 1.94 1.46
C PRO A 250 4.58 3.39 1.76
N ALA A 251 4.99 3.95 2.90
CA ALA A 251 4.73 5.35 3.23
C ALA A 251 5.46 6.29 2.26
N ALA A 252 6.74 6.02 1.98
CA ALA A 252 7.54 6.84 1.07
C ALA A 252 7.05 6.71 -0.36
N SER A 253 6.70 5.50 -0.79
CA SER A 253 6.13 5.24 -2.11
C SER A 253 4.79 5.95 -2.29
N THR A 254 3.87 5.82 -1.33
CA THR A 254 2.54 6.46 -1.37
C THR A 254 2.67 7.97 -1.47
N LYS A 255 3.52 8.57 -0.62
CA LYS A 255 3.80 10.00 -0.66
C LYS A 255 4.42 10.44 -1.98
N PHE A 256 5.43 9.72 -2.45
CA PHE A 256 6.10 10.05 -3.71
C PHE A 256 5.15 9.99 -4.91
N LEU A 257 4.34 8.93 -5.01
CA LEU A 257 3.35 8.80 -6.09
C LEU A 257 2.35 9.96 -6.02
N HIS A 258 1.81 10.25 -4.84
CA HIS A 258 0.84 11.32 -4.65
C HIS A 258 1.40 12.69 -5.08
N ASP A 259 2.62 13.01 -4.66
CA ASP A 259 3.27 14.30 -4.93
C ASP A 259 3.72 14.46 -6.40
N ASN A 260 3.83 13.36 -7.17
CA ASN A 260 4.42 13.38 -8.51
C ASN A 260 3.56 12.69 -9.60
N MET A 261 2.30 12.36 -9.31
CA MET A 261 1.45 11.57 -10.21
C MET A 261 1.28 12.18 -11.60
N ASP A 262 1.26 13.51 -11.72
CA ASP A 262 1.16 14.19 -13.01
C ASP A 262 2.34 13.92 -13.96
N ARG A 263 3.49 13.49 -13.41
CA ARG A 263 4.73 13.25 -14.16
C ARG A 263 5.05 11.77 -14.33
N ILE A 264 4.61 10.93 -13.39
CA ILE A 264 5.03 9.52 -13.32
C ILE A 264 4.60 8.73 -14.57
N PRO A 265 3.35 8.76 -15.03
CA PRO A 265 2.96 8.01 -16.22
C PRO A 265 3.73 8.40 -17.48
N GLN A 266 4.02 9.69 -17.67
CA GLN A 266 4.87 10.15 -18.78
C GLN A 266 6.32 9.65 -18.67
N TRP A 267 6.83 9.56 -17.44
CA TRP A 267 8.18 9.07 -17.17
C TRP A 267 8.29 7.55 -17.34
N MET A 268 7.21 6.80 -17.08
CA MET A 268 7.17 5.32 -17.17
C MET A 268 6.96 4.77 -18.58
N LYS A 269 6.83 5.62 -19.61
CA LYS A 269 6.59 5.14 -20.98
C LYS A 269 7.77 4.31 -21.49
N ASP A 270 7.46 3.19 -22.13
CA ASP A 270 8.45 2.30 -22.73
C ASP A 270 9.23 2.96 -23.89
N ASP A 271 8.60 3.93 -24.58
CA ASP A 271 9.18 4.70 -25.68
C ASP A 271 9.87 6.01 -25.27
N SER A 272 9.97 6.27 -23.96
CA SER A 272 10.54 7.52 -23.47
C SER A 272 12.03 7.64 -23.82
N ASP A 273 12.37 8.57 -24.72
CA ASP A 273 13.76 8.92 -25.01
C ASP A 273 14.50 9.15 -23.68
N HIS A 274 15.61 8.43 -23.45
CA HIS A 274 16.40 8.38 -22.20
C HIS A 274 16.90 9.74 -21.65
N ARG A 275 16.50 10.85 -22.25
CA ARG A 275 16.66 12.22 -21.76
C ARG A 275 15.65 12.61 -20.68
N GLY A 276 14.73 11.72 -20.30
CA GLY A 276 13.80 11.99 -19.19
C GLY A 276 12.82 10.88 -18.84
N GLY A 277 13.12 9.63 -19.18
CA GLY A 277 12.25 8.47 -18.93
C GLY A 277 12.90 7.36 -18.11
N LEU A 278 12.10 6.37 -17.71
CA LEU A 278 12.50 5.22 -16.92
C LEU A 278 13.35 4.24 -17.74
N PRO A 279 14.61 3.97 -17.38
CA PRO A 279 15.40 2.96 -18.08
C PRO A 279 14.92 1.53 -17.74
N ASP A 280 14.98 0.61 -18.71
CA ASP A 280 14.55 -0.80 -18.54
C ASP A 280 15.16 -1.48 -17.30
N PHE A 281 16.45 -1.26 -17.04
CA PHE A 281 17.12 -1.88 -15.90
C PHE A 281 16.58 -1.42 -14.52
N GLN A 282 15.79 -0.34 -14.49
CA GLN A 282 15.13 0.18 -13.29
C GLN A 282 13.66 -0.19 -13.21
N ALA A 283 13.05 -0.63 -14.31
CA ALA A 283 11.61 -0.89 -14.39
C ALA A 283 11.13 -1.84 -13.29
N LYS A 284 11.91 -2.89 -13.00
CA LYS A 284 11.61 -3.83 -11.91
C LYS A 284 11.59 -3.17 -10.53
N ALA A 285 12.58 -2.32 -10.23
CA ALA A 285 12.65 -1.64 -8.94
C ALA A 285 11.51 -0.62 -8.80
N PHE A 286 11.21 0.11 -9.88
CA PHE A 286 10.13 1.10 -9.90
C PHE A 286 8.73 0.46 -9.85
N ALA A 287 8.54 -0.72 -10.45
CA ALA A 287 7.32 -1.51 -10.28
C ALA A 287 7.04 -1.83 -8.80
N GLY A 288 8.09 -2.01 -7.99
CA GLY A 288 7.98 -2.11 -6.53
C GLY A 288 7.41 -0.84 -5.89
N VAL A 289 7.82 0.34 -6.36
CA VAL A 289 7.29 1.65 -5.91
C VAL A 289 5.81 1.79 -6.28
N ILE A 290 5.43 1.45 -7.51
CA ILE A 290 4.02 1.47 -7.94
C ILE A 290 3.20 0.59 -7.02
N LYS A 291 3.61 -0.66 -6.81
CA LYS A 291 2.92 -1.58 -5.91
C LYS A 291 2.81 -1.02 -4.48
N ALA A 292 3.92 -0.61 -3.88
CA ALA A 292 3.94 -0.15 -2.50
C ALA A 292 3.13 1.15 -2.29
N GLY A 293 3.08 2.02 -3.30
CA GLY A 293 2.39 3.31 -3.21
C GLY A 293 0.91 3.31 -3.62
N THR A 294 0.39 2.20 -4.16
CA THR A 294 -1.00 2.07 -4.64
C THR A 294 -1.85 1.12 -3.81
N LEU A 295 -1.26 0.09 -3.20
CA LEU A 295 -2.03 -0.94 -2.49
C LEU A 295 -2.47 -0.58 -1.07
N GLY A 296 -2.02 0.53 -0.49
CA GLY A 296 -2.48 0.97 0.85
C GLY A 296 -2.12 0.03 2.02
N ASP A 297 -1.30 -0.99 1.78
CA ASP A 297 -0.85 -1.95 2.79
C ASP A 297 0.39 -1.45 3.56
N MET A 298 0.59 -1.98 4.78
CA MET A 298 1.85 -1.90 5.55
C MET A 298 2.43 -0.48 5.73
N GLY A 299 1.70 0.39 6.44
CA GLY A 299 2.21 1.72 6.85
C GLY A 299 1.99 2.84 5.84
N ALA A 300 1.34 2.57 4.71
CA ALA A 300 0.79 3.60 3.83
C ALA A 300 -0.57 4.12 4.33
N ASP A 301 -0.91 5.37 4.01
CA ASP A 301 -2.29 5.88 4.12
C ASP A 301 -3.13 5.25 3.02
N SER A 302 -4.08 4.39 3.39
CA SER A 302 -4.93 3.67 2.44
C SER A 302 -5.76 4.61 1.55
N ASN A 303 -6.15 5.79 2.06
CA ASN A 303 -6.92 6.75 1.26
C ASN A 303 -6.05 7.37 0.18
N VAL A 304 -4.82 7.75 0.52
CA VAL A 304 -3.87 8.33 -0.43
C VAL A 304 -3.43 7.29 -1.45
N ALA A 305 -3.26 6.03 -1.04
CA ALA A 305 -2.94 4.93 -1.96
C ALA A 305 -4.08 4.63 -2.95
N ALA A 306 -5.33 4.66 -2.49
CA ALA A 306 -6.50 4.56 -3.35
C ALA A 306 -6.61 5.75 -4.33
N GLU A 307 -6.35 6.98 -3.87
CA GLU A 307 -6.28 8.17 -4.73
C GLU A 307 -5.17 8.05 -5.79
N ASN A 308 -4.00 7.54 -5.41
CA ASN A 308 -2.91 7.25 -6.34
C ASN A 308 -3.35 6.24 -7.42
N THR A 309 -4.05 5.20 -6.99
CA THR A 309 -4.58 4.16 -7.88
C THR A 309 -5.61 4.74 -8.85
N GLU A 310 -6.55 5.55 -8.36
CA GLU A 310 -7.57 6.22 -9.19
C GLU A 310 -6.91 7.08 -10.27
N LYS A 311 -5.95 7.95 -9.89
CA LYS A 311 -5.23 8.80 -10.83
C LYS A 311 -4.48 8.00 -11.89
N LEU A 312 -3.85 6.89 -11.49
CA LEU A 312 -3.11 6.02 -12.40
C LEU A 312 -4.05 5.33 -13.41
N ILE A 313 -5.17 4.79 -12.95
CA ILE A 313 -6.18 4.18 -13.83
C ILE A 313 -6.77 5.22 -14.79
N THR A 314 -7.17 6.39 -14.28
CA THR A 314 -7.70 7.48 -15.10
C THR A 314 -6.69 7.97 -16.12
N TYR A 315 -5.39 7.94 -15.82
CA TYR A 315 -4.36 8.29 -16.79
C TYR A 315 -4.39 7.36 -18.01
N TYR A 316 -4.35 6.03 -17.80
CA TYR A 316 -4.39 5.07 -18.92
C TYR A 316 -5.74 5.05 -19.62
N GLY A 317 -6.83 5.31 -18.89
CA GLY A 317 -8.15 5.56 -19.48
C GLY A 317 -8.18 6.71 -20.49
N LYS A 318 -7.47 7.79 -20.20
CA LYS A 318 -7.36 8.96 -21.08
C LYS A 318 -6.28 8.82 -22.15
N ASN A 319 -5.35 7.89 -21.99
CA ASN A 319 -4.21 7.69 -22.89
C ASN A 319 -4.06 6.19 -23.25
N PRO A 320 -5.08 5.57 -23.87
CA PRO A 320 -5.09 4.11 -24.10
C PRO A 320 -4.04 3.63 -25.09
N ASP A 321 -3.46 4.53 -25.90
CA ASP A 321 -2.40 4.19 -26.86
C ASP A 321 -0.99 4.20 -26.23
N GLU A 322 -0.86 4.60 -24.96
CA GLU A 322 0.42 4.65 -24.25
C GLU A 322 0.68 3.36 -23.48
N SER A 323 1.91 2.86 -23.56
CA SER A 323 2.33 1.65 -22.85
C SER A 323 3.49 1.91 -21.90
N THR A 324 3.63 1.04 -20.91
CA THR A 324 4.73 1.06 -19.93
C THR A 324 5.55 -0.22 -19.98
N HIS A 325 6.58 -0.28 -19.14
CA HIS A 325 7.47 -1.43 -19.10
C HIS A 325 6.74 -2.68 -18.59
N PRO A 326 7.11 -3.89 -19.07
CA PRO A 326 6.48 -5.14 -18.68
C PRO A 326 6.43 -5.40 -17.17
N GLU A 327 7.42 -4.95 -16.41
CA GLU A 327 7.44 -5.07 -14.95
C GLU A 327 6.37 -4.23 -14.26
N ILE A 328 6.06 -3.05 -14.81
CA ILE A 328 5.02 -2.15 -14.28
C ILE A 328 3.64 -2.65 -14.67
N GLN A 329 3.45 -3.17 -15.89
CA GLN A 329 2.23 -3.88 -16.30
C GLN A 329 1.89 -5.04 -15.33
N ALA A 330 2.92 -5.73 -14.82
CA ALA A 330 2.77 -6.75 -13.78
C ALA A 330 2.52 -6.21 -12.37
N ALA A 331 2.84 -4.94 -12.09
CA ALA A 331 2.36 -4.27 -10.88
C ALA A 331 0.88 -3.89 -11.03
N PHE A 332 0.43 -3.47 -12.22
CA PHE A 332 -0.98 -3.13 -12.47
C PHE A 332 -1.90 -4.32 -12.25
N SER A 333 -1.51 -5.55 -12.59
CA SER A 333 -2.33 -6.74 -12.32
C SER A 333 -2.53 -6.98 -10.83
N GLN A 334 -1.54 -6.66 -10.01
CA GLN A 334 -1.64 -6.74 -8.55
C GLN A 334 -2.55 -5.65 -7.99
N VAL A 335 -2.50 -4.44 -8.56
CA VAL A 335 -3.46 -3.36 -8.24
C VAL A 335 -4.88 -3.78 -8.58
N ILE A 336 -5.10 -4.36 -9.76
CA ILE A 336 -6.41 -4.89 -10.19
C ILE A 336 -6.90 -5.97 -9.23
N THR A 337 -6.02 -6.88 -8.82
CA THR A 337 -6.37 -7.97 -7.90
C THR A 337 -6.70 -7.46 -6.49
N HIS A 338 -5.96 -6.45 -6.01
CA HIS A 338 -6.16 -5.87 -4.68
C HIS A 338 -7.49 -5.11 -4.59
N TYR A 339 -7.78 -4.23 -5.55
CA TYR A 339 -9.03 -3.46 -5.60
C TYR A 339 -10.16 -4.19 -6.33
N TRP A 340 -10.18 -5.53 -6.29
CA TRP A 340 -11.10 -6.33 -7.10
C TRP A 340 -12.57 -5.94 -6.89
N ASP A 341 -13.00 -5.70 -5.65
CA ASP A 341 -14.40 -5.39 -5.36
C ASP A 341 -14.82 -4.04 -5.98
N ASP A 342 -13.94 -3.04 -5.94
CA ASP A 342 -14.14 -1.73 -6.56
C ASP A 342 -14.17 -1.83 -8.09
N ILE A 343 -13.31 -2.67 -8.66
CA ILE A 343 -13.25 -2.96 -10.09
C ILE A 343 -14.51 -3.69 -10.54
N GLN A 344 -14.91 -4.74 -9.82
CA GLN A 344 -16.11 -5.48 -10.09
C GLN A 344 -17.31 -4.53 -10.08
N ALA A 345 -17.47 -3.70 -9.05
CA ALA A 345 -18.52 -2.69 -9.01
C ALA A 345 -18.44 -1.72 -10.21
N SER A 346 -17.24 -1.22 -10.55
CA SER A 346 -17.04 -0.33 -11.69
C SER A 346 -17.39 -0.95 -13.05
N LEU A 347 -17.36 -2.28 -13.16
CA LEU A 347 -17.69 -3.03 -14.37
C LEU A 347 -19.15 -3.55 -14.38
N THR A 348 -19.68 -3.99 -13.23
CA THR A 348 -20.98 -4.68 -13.14
C THR A 348 -22.09 -3.83 -12.57
N ASP A 349 -21.81 -2.85 -11.69
CA ASP A 349 -22.90 -2.08 -11.09
C ASP A 349 -23.49 -1.09 -12.12
N PRO A 350 -24.81 -1.07 -12.34
CA PRO A 350 -25.40 -0.18 -13.33
C PRO A 350 -25.33 1.31 -12.95
N ALA A 351 -25.23 1.64 -11.65
CA ALA A 351 -24.96 2.98 -11.17
C ALA A 351 -23.80 2.97 -10.15
N PRO A 352 -22.53 2.92 -10.59
CA PRO A 352 -21.39 2.85 -9.69
C PRO A 352 -21.46 3.95 -8.61
N ALA A 353 -21.44 3.51 -7.35
CA ALA A 353 -21.42 4.37 -6.19
C ALA A 353 -19.99 4.60 -5.74
N ASP A 354 -19.67 5.80 -5.26
CA ASP A 354 -18.40 6.03 -4.58
C ASP A 354 -18.35 5.14 -3.31
N PRO A 355 -17.42 4.16 -3.26
CA PRO A 355 -17.27 3.26 -2.12
C PRO A 355 -16.77 3.97 -0.85
N GLY A 356 -16.23 5.18 -0.97
CA GLY A 356 -15.74 5.99 0.14
C GLY A 356 -14.22 5.90 0.35
N PRO A 357 -13.71 6.42 1.48
CA PRO A 357 -12.27 6.49 1.73
C PRO A 357 -11.59 5.11 1.71
N GLY A 358 -10.44 5.02 1.03
CA GLY A 358 -9.64 3.80 0.94
C GLY A 358 -10.02 2.88 -0.23
N HIS A 359 -10.93 3.33 -1.08
CA HIS A 359 -11.42 2.59 -2.24
C HIS A 359 -11.25 3.39 -3.53
N VAL A 360 -11.28 2.69 -4.67
CA VAL A 360 -11.07 3.26 -6.00
C VAL A 360 -12.41 3.50 -6.70
N SER A 361 -12.64 4.73 -7.19
CA SER A 361 -13.85 5.09 -7.93
C SER A 361 -13.51 5.63 -9.32
N VAL A 362 -13.54 4.76 -10.33
CA VAL A 362 -13.16 5.10 -11.71
C VAL A 362 -14.25 4.73 -12.71
N SER A 363 -14.20 5.32 -13.90
CA SER A 363 -15.13 4.93 -14.95
C SER A 363 -14.80 3.55 -15.51
N GLU A 364 -15.81 2.88 -16.07
CA GLU A 364 -15.63 1.60 -16.77
C GLU A 364 -14.58 1.70 -17.87
N ASN A 365 -14.61 2.77 -18.67
CA ASN A 365 -13.66 2.96 -19.76
C ASN A 365 -12.23 3.09 -19.25
N ASP A 366 -12.03 3.82 -18.15
CA ASP A 366 -10.70 3.96 -17.54
C ASP A 366 -10.22 2.60 -17.01
N MET A 367 -11.10 1.85 -16.36
CA MET A 367 -10.79 0.51 -15.85
C MET A 367 -10.42 -0.47 -16.97
N ARG A 368 -11.17 -0.47 -18.06
CA ARG A 368 -10.90 -1.35 -19.21
C ARG A 368 -9.55 -1.05 -19.86
N ALA A 369 -9.24 0.23 -20.07
CA ALA A 369 -7.94 0.63 -20.59
C ALA A 369 -6.80 0.21 -19.65
N PHE A 370 -6.99 0.31 -18.33
CA PHE A 370 -6.00 -0.13 -17.36
C PHE A 370 -5.82 -1.66 -17.32
N ILE A 371 -6.90 -2.43 -17.46
CA ILE A 371 -6.86 -3.89 -17.62
C ILE A 371 -6.10 -4.25 -18.90
N ASN A 372 -6.42 -3.60 -20.02
CA ASN A 372 -5.77 -3.79 -21.31
C ASN A 372 -4.25 -3.55 -21.21
N GLU A 373 -3.83 -2.44 -20.62
CA GLU A 373 -2.40 -2.13 -20.43
C GLU A 373 -1.72 -3.18 -19.54
N SER A 374 -2.37 -3.63 -18.46
CA SER A 374 -1.81 -4.71 -17.63
C SER A 374 -1.64 -6.03 -18.41
N MET A 375 -2.55 -6.31 -19.34
CA MET A 375 -2.56 -7.54 -20.15
C MET A 375 -1.50 -7.55 -21.26
N HIS A 376 -0.90 -6.42 -21.61
CA HIS A 376 0.27 -6.41 -22.51
C HIS A 376 1.42 -7.30 -21.99
N ASN A 377 1.52 -7.48 -20.68
CA ASN A 377 2.39 -8.49 -20.10
C ASN A 377 1.70 -9.88 -20.13
N PRO A 378 2.22 -10.89 -20.87
CA PRO A 378 1.53 -12.17 -21.07
C PRO A 378 1.39 -13.00 -19.78
N LYS A 379 2.28 -12.80 -18.80
CA LYS A 379 2.15 -13.43 -17.48
C LYS A 379 0.99 -12.80 -16.72
N SER A 380 0.88 -11.48 -16.73
CA SER A 380 -0.19 -10.73 -16.06
C SER A 380 -1.55 -11.02 -16.70
N ALA A 381 -1.62 -11.09 -18.03
CA ALA A 381 -2.82 -11.54 -18.72
C ALA A 381 -3.26 -12.95 -18.30
N ALA A 382 -2.34 -13.90 -18.17
CA ALA A 382 -2.68 -15.25 -17.70
C ALA A 382 -3.23 -15.24 -16.27
N GLU A 383 -2.60 -14.46 -15.38
CA GLU A 383 -3.01 -14.31 -13.98
C GLU A 383 -4.39 -13.66 -13.88
N LEU A 384 -4.64 -12.57 -14.62
CA LEU A 384 -5.90 -11.85 -14.63
C LEU A 384 -7.05 -12.65 -15.26
N LEU A 385 -6.81 -13.39 -16.35
CA LEU A 385 -7.82 -14.28 -16.95
C LEU A 385 -8.22 -15.40 -15.98
N ALA A 386 -7.23 -16.04 -15.34
CA ALA A 386 -7.51 -17.07 -14.35
C ALA A 386 -8.24 -16.52 -13.12
N PHE A 387 -7.80 -15.36 -12.61
CA PHE A 387 -8.41 -14.70 -11.45
C PHE A 387 -9.84 -14.24 -11.74
N SER A 388 -10.07 -13.53 -12.84
CA SER A 388 -11.41 -13.04 -13.22
C SER A 388 -12.40 -14.17 -13.45
N LYS A 389 -11.97 -15.29 -14.07
CA LYS A 389 -12.83 -16.48 -14.22
C LYS A 389 -13.20 -17.09 -12.87
N GLN A 390 -12.25 -17.22 -11.95
CA GLN A 390 -12.54 -17.71 -10.61
C GLN A 390 -13.55 -16.80 -9.91
N LYS A 391 -13.36 -15.48 -9.97
CA LYS A 391 -14.26 -14.50 -9.38
C LYS A 391 -15.65 -14.50 -10.02
N ALA A 392 -15.74 -14.64 -11.34
CA ALA A 392 -17.01 -14.82 -12.03
C ALA A 392 -17.73 -16.10 -11.56
N THR A 393 -17.00 -17.22 -11.43
CA THR A 393 -17.54 -18.48 -10.90
C THR A 393 -18.05 -18.32 -9.47
N ASP A 394 -17.26 -17.70 -8.60
CA ASP A 394 -17.64 -17.42 -7.21
C ASP A 394 -18.90 -16.55 -7.15
N LEU A 395 -18.99 -15.53 -8.02
CA LEU A 395 -20.16 -14.67 -8.14
C LEU A 395 -21.39 -15.47 -8.57
N ALA A 396 -21.30 -16.26 -9.65
CA ALA A 396 -22.41 -17.09 -10.13
C ALA A 396 -22.90 -18.10 -9.08
N VAL A 397 -21.99 -18.66 -8.27
CA VAL A 397 -22.34 -19.62 -7.20
C VAL A 397 -22.89 -18.93 -5.95
N SER A 398 -22.57 -17.65 -5.73
CA SER A 398 -23.06 -16.90 -4.57
C SER A 398 -24.59 -16.75 -4.55
N ASN A 399 -25.22 -16.65 -5.73
CA ASN A 399 -26.67 -16.56 -5.88
C ASN A 399 -27.13 -17.17 -7.23
N PRO A 400 -27.17 -18.52 -7.34
CA PRO A 400 -27.36 -19.20 -8.62
C PRO A 400 -28.75 -18.98 -9.24
N ASP A 401 -29.73 -18.62 -8.42
CA ASP A 401 -31.11 -18.36 -8.85
C ASP A 401 -31.36 -16.87 -9.18
N ASN A 402 -30.32 -16.03 -9.10
CA ASN A 402 -30.41 -14.60 -9.40
C ASN A 402 -29.83 -14.30 -10.80
N PRO A 403 -30.69 -13.93 -11.77
CA PRO A 403 -30.24 -13.61 -13.12
C PRO A 403 -29.26 -12.44 -13.18
N GLU A 404 -29.39 -11.43 -12.31
CA GLU A 404 -28.44 -10.30 -12.26
C GLU A 404 -27.03 -10.80 -11.97
N THR A 405 -26.90 -11.69 -11.00
CA THR A 405 -25.62 -12.25 -10.56
C THR A 405 -25.01 -13.13 -11.65
N ALA A 406 -25.83 -13.93 -12.35
CA ALA A 406 -25.39 -14.71 -13.50
C ALA A 406 -24.87 -13.82 -14.64
N HIS A 407 -25.59 -12.73 -14.94
CA HIS A 407 -25.19 -11.77 -15.96
C HIS A 407 -23.92 -11.00 -15.58
N ALA A 408 -23.82 -10.51 -14.35
CA ALA A 408 -22.63 -9.84 -13.82
C ALA A 408 -21.39 -10.76 -13.89
N SER A 409 -21.55 -12.04 -13.55
CA SER A 409 -20.50 -13.05 -13.73
C SER A 409 -20.07 -13.20 -15.20
N GLY A 410 -21.04 -13.33 -16.11
CA GLY A 410 -20.76 -13.40 -17.55
C GLY A 410 -20.03 -12.15 -18.07
N LEU A 411 -20.41 -10.98 -17.56
CA LEU A 411 -19.82 -9.70 -17.90
C LEU A 411 -18.35 -9.63 -17.49
N VAL A 412 -18.05 -9.95 -16.23
CA VAL A 412 -16.67 -9.99 -15.70
C VAL A 412 -15.79 -10.91 -16.55
N ASN A 413 -16.25 -12.13 -16.82
CA ASN A 413 -15.49 -13.08 -17.62
C ASN A 413 -15.29 -12.61 -19.08
N GLY A 414 -16.31 -11.97 -19.65
CA GLY A 414 -16.30 -11.45 -21.02
C GLY A 414 -15.32 -10.29 -21.21
N ILE A 415 -15.26 -9.34 -20.28
CA ILE A 415 -14.37 -8.17 -20.38
C ILE A 415 -12.91 -8.59 -20.41
N PHE A 416 -12.49 -9.43 -19.46
CA PHE A 416 -11.09 -9.84 -19.37
C PHE A 416 -10.65 -10.65 -20.59
N SER A 417 -11.51 -11.52 -21.09
CA SER A 417 -11.29 -12.24 -22.36
C SER A 417 -11.17 -11.27 -23.54
N TYR A 418 -12.05 -10.27 -23.61
CA TYR A 418 -12.03 -9.26 -24.66
C TYR A 418 -10.76 -8.40 -24.63
N GLU A 419 -10.35 -7.90 -23.47
CA GLU A 419 -9.15 -7.07 -23.36
C GLU A 419 -7.89 -7.88 -23.74
N ALA A 420 -7.80 -9.15 -23.34
CA ALA A 420 -6.72 -10.04 -23.78
C ALA A 420 -6.69 -10.21 -25.30
N MET A 421 -7.86 -10.31 -25.93
CA MET A 421 -7.98 -10.37 -27.39
C MET A 421 -7.63 -9.04 -28.07
N SER A 422 -7.96 -7.90 -27.45
CA SER A 422 -7.55 -6.58 -27.95
C SER A 422 -6.03 -6.44 -27.96
N VAL A 423 -5.36 -6.81 -26.86
CA VAL A 423 -3.89 -6.82 -26.76
C VAL A 423 -3.26 -7.70 -27.85
N TYR A 424 -3.77 -8.92 -28.07
CA TYR A 424 -3.28 -9.78 -29.14
C TYR A 424 -3.41 -9.12 -30.52
N ASN A 425 -4.55 -8.47 -30.80
CA ASN A 425 -4.77 -7.75 -32.05
C ASN A 425 -3.85 -6.54 -32.22
N GLU A 426 -3.62 -5.78 -31.15
CA GLU A 426 -2.71 -4.64 -31.13
C GLU A 426 -1.27 -5.08 -31.39
N MET A 427 -0.81 -6.14 -30.74
CA MET A 427 0.49 -6.75 -31.01
C MET A 427 0.59 -7.26 -32.44
N LYS A 428 -0.43 -7.96 -32.95
CA LYS A 428 -0.43 -8.50 -34.31
C LYS A 428 -0.35 -7.41 -35.37
N LYS A 429 -0.98 -6.25 -35.14
CA LYS A 429 -0.86 -5.07 -36.01
C LYS A 429 0.55 -4.49 -36.04
N LYS A 430 1.29 -4.58 -34.92
CA LYS A 430 2.69 -4.14 -34.82
C LYS A 430 3.64 -5.17 -35.45
N ASN A 431 3.53 -6.43 -35.01
CA ASN A 431 4.37 -7.55 -35.41
C ASN A 431 3.67 -8.89 -35.09
N GLU A 432 3.41 -9.71 -36.12
CA GLU A 432 2.74 -11.01 -35.97
C GLU A 432 3.57 -12.02 -35.15
N ASP A 433 4.90 -11.99 -35.23
CA ASP A 433 5.76 -12.88 -34.47
C ASP A 433 5.71 -12.56 -32.96
N GLU A 434 5.67 -11.28 -32.59
CA GLU A 434 5.52 -10.83 -31.20
C GLU A 434 4.15 -11.24 -30.63
N ALA A 435 3.07 -11.09 -31.40
CA ALA A 435 1.74 -11.53 -31.00
C ALA A 435 1.69 -13.05 -30.76
N ASN A 436 2.33 -13.83 -31.63
CA ASN A 436 2.42 -15.28 -31.50
C ASN A 436 3.27 -15.70 -30.28
N GLU A 437 4.37 -15.00 -30.00
CA GLU A 437 5.18 -15.22 -28.80
C GLU A 437 4.41 -14.88 -27.52
N TRP A 438 3.71 -13.75 -27.51
CA TRP A 438 2.83 -13.35 -26.41
C TRP A 438 1.75 -14.41 -26.15
N ASN A 439 1.03 -14.84 -27.18
CA ASN A 439 -0.02 -15.85 -27.08
C ASN A 439 0.52 -17.21 -26.60
N SER A 440 1.67 -17.63 -27.14
CA SER A 440 2.36 -18.86 -26.72
C SER A 440 2.73 -18.79 -25.23
N THR A 441 3.26 -17.66 -24.78
CA THR A 441 3.62 -17.43 -23.37
C THR A 441 2.39 -17.43 -22.48
N LEU A 442 1.34 -16.69 -22.85
CA LEU A 442 0.05 -16.64 -22.16
C LEU A 442 -0.53 -18.05 -21.99
N THR A 443 -0.66 -18.80 -23.09
CA THR A 443 -1.19 -20.16 -23.09
C THR A 443 -0.33 -21.11 -22.24
N GLY A 444 1.00 -20.97 -22.31
CA GLY A 444 1.93 -21.72 -21.48
C GLY A 444 1.78 -21.42 -19.98
N LYS A 445 1.54 -20.16 -19.62
CA LYS A 445 1.31 -19.73 -18.23
C LYS A 445 -0.06 -20.17 -17.71
N LEU A 446 -1.12 -20.07 -18.50
CA LEU A 446 -2.43 -20.64 -18.16
C LEU A 446 -2.35 -22.16 -17.92
N LYS A 447 -1.61 -22.89 -18.76
CA LYS A 447 -1.31 -24.32 -18.55
C LYS A 447 -0.46 -24.61 -17.31
N THR A 448 0.43 -23.70 -16.94
CA THR A 448 1.25 -23.85 -15.72
C THR A 448 0.41 -23.56 -14.48
N ALA A 449 -0.46 -22.55 -14.52
CA ALA A 449 -1.44 -22.30 -13.46
C ALA A 449 -2.34 -23.52 -13.22
N LEU A 450 -2.71 -24.25 -14.28
CA LEU A 450 -3.36 -25.57 -14.19
C LEU A 450 -2.51 -26.67 -13.52
N GLY A 451 -1.19 -26.64 -13.72
CA GLY A 451 -0.26 -27.66 -13.24
C GLY A 451 0.23 -27.45 -11.81
N VAL A 452 0.42 -26.20 -11.39
CA VAL A 452 0.97 -25.79 -10.09
C VAL A 452 -0.12 -25.27 -9.15
N GLY A 453 -1.16 -24.63 -9.70
CA GLY A 453 -2.17 -23.88 -8.97
C GLY A 453 -3.33 -24.72 -8.44
N VAL A 454 -3.02 -25.68 -7.56
CA VAL A 454 -3.90 -25.89 -6.40
C VAL A 454 -3.14 -26.11 -5.07
N GLU A 455 -1.86 -26.46 -5.07
CA GLU A 455 -1.19 -26.80 -3.80
C GLU A 455 -0.63 -25.60 -3.00
N VAL A 456 -0.50 -24.40 -3.58
CA VAL A 456 0.35 -23.34 -2.95
C VAL A 456 -0.36 -22.01 -2.64
N ALA A 457 -1.46 -21.65 -3.32
CA ALA A 457 -2.11 -20.34 -3.09
C ALA A 457 -3.35 -20.38 -2.18
N PHE A 458 -3.93 -21.55 -1.98
CA PHE A 458 -5.06 -21.77 -1.08
C PHE A 458 -4.86 -23.17 -0.49
N ASP A 459 -5.10 -23.36 0.81
CA ASP A 459 -5.27 -24.68 1.42
C ASP A 459 -6.77 -25.06 1.49
N PRO A 460 -7.41 -25.50 0.39
CA PRO A 460 -8.69 -26.14 0.46
C PRO A 460 -8.52 -27.63 0.13
N GLY A 461 -9.19 -28.50 0.89
CA GLY A 461 -9.18 -29.93 0.64
C GLY A 461 -9.56 -30.33 -0.79
N ALA A 462 -9.36 -31.61 -1.12
CA ALA A 462 -9.42 -32.21 -2.47
C ALA A 462 -10.64 -31.91 -3.37
N ALA A 463 -11.71 -31.29 -2.87
CA ALA A 463 -12.85 -30.85 -3.69
C ALA A 463 -12.53 -29.57 -4.48
N ALA A 464 -11.79 -28.63 -3.88
CA ALA A 464 -11.45 -27.36 -4.53
C ALA A 464 -10.43 -27.55 -5.67
N THR A 465 -9.54 -28.55 -5.56
CA THR A 465 -8.58 -28.89 -6.63
C THR A 465 -9.20 -29.38 -7.92
N THR A 466 -10.39 -29.96 -7.86
CA THR A 466 -11.10 -30.44 -9.03
C THR A 466 -11.83 -29.31 -9.75
N VAL A 467 -12.44 -28.39 -8.98
CA VAL A 467 -13.15 -27.22 -9.52
C VAL A 467 -12.16 -26.30 -10.25
N SER A 468 -11.01 -25.98 -9.66
CA SER A 468 -10.01 -25.09 -10.28
C SER A 468 -9.47 -25.61 -11.63
N LYS A 469 -9.32 -26.93 -11.79
CA LYS A 469 -8.85 -27.52 -13.06
C LYS A 469 -9.87 -27.43 -14.19
N ALA A 470 -11.15 -27.66 -13.88
CA ALA A 470 -12.21 -27.54 -14.88
C ALA A 470 -12.37 -26.09 -15.35
N VAL A 471 -12.34 -25.14 -14.40
CA VAL A 471 -12.47 -23.71 -14.65
C VAL A 471 -11.36 -23.19 -15.59
N ILE A 472 -10.10 -23.57 -15.38
CA ILE A 472 -9.01 -23.06 -16.24
C ILE A 472 -8.96 -23.78 -17.61
N ASN A 473 -9.34 -25.06 -17.70
CA ASN A 473 -9.49 -25.70 -19.01
C ASN A 473 -10.54 -25.00 -19.86
N ASP A 474 -11.67 -24.62 -19.24
CA ASP A 474 -12.71 -23.82 -19.88
C ASP A 474 -12.16 -22.47 -20.38
N VAL A 475 -11.39 -21.74 -19.57
CA VAL A 475 -10.73 -20.49 -19.99
C VAL A 475 -9.82 -20.70 -21.20
N ILE A 476 -8.99 -21.74 -21.19
CA ILE A 476 -8.09 -22.05 -22.31
C ILE A 476 -8.89 -22.38 -23.56
N ASP A 477 -9.94 -23.19 -23.45
CA ASP A 477 -10.75 -23.61 -24.57
C ASP A 477 -11.54 -22.44 -25.17
N THR A 478 -12.17 -21.60 -24.33
CA THR A 478 -12.85 -20.36 -24.77
C THR A 478 -11.86 -19.41 -25.44
N PHE A 479 -10.75 -19.09 -24.77
CA PHE A 479 -9.75 -18.17 -25.31
C PHE A 479 -9.12 -18.66 -26.62
N THR A 480 -8.83 -19.97 -26.71
CA THR A 480 -8.32 -20.58 -27.95
C THR A 480 -9.36 -20.56 -29.08
N ALA A 481 -10.65 -20.67 -28.75
CA ALA A 481 -11.72 -20.55 -29.74
C ALA A 481 -11.82 -19.10 -30.26
N ASP A 482 -11.72 -18.11 -29.38
CA ASP A 482 -11.78 -16.68 -29.73
C ASP A 482 -10.57 -16.23 -30.57
N LEU A 483 -9.36 -16.71 -30.24
CA LEU A 483 -8.16 -16.50 -31.06
C LEU A 483 -8.32 -16.98 -32.50
N LYS A 484 -8.96 -18.15 -32.71
CA LYS A 484 -9.21 -18.67 -34.06
C LYS A 484 -10.16 -17.78 -34.86
N LEU A 485 -11.06 -17.05 -34.20
CA LEU A 485 -11.95 -16.09 -34.87
C LEU A 485 -11.17 -14.85 -35.33
N VAL A 486 -10.27 -14.35 -34.48
CA VAL A 486 -9.36 -13.25 -34.84
C VAL A 486 -8.45 -13.60 -36.00
N ASP A 487 -7.87 -14.80 -36.02
CA ASP A 487 -7.00 -15.23 -37.13
C ASP A 487 -7.74 -15.32 -38.47
N GLN A 488 -9.07 -15.41 -38.44
CA GLN A 488 -9.92 -15.37 -39.64
C GLN A 488 -10.28 -13.93 -40.08
N GLY A 489 -9.68 -12.90 -39.47
CA GLY A 489 -9.93 -11.50 -39.78
C GLY A 489 -11.26 -10.99 -39.24
N LYS A 490 -11.82 -11.63 -38.20
CA LYS A 490 -12.99 -11.13 -37.47
C LYS A 490 -12.50 -10.50 -36.18
N ASP A 491 -12.57 -9.18 -36.08
CA ASP A 491 -12.37 -8.50 -34.80
C ASP A 491 -13.51 -8.93 -33.86
N PRO A 492 -13.22 -9.46 -32.66
CA PRO A 492 -14.24 -9.72 -31.68
C PRO A 492 -14.87 -8.38 -31.31
N GLU A 493 -16.19 -8.30 -31.35
CA GLU A 493 -16.87 -7.13 -30.80
C GLU A 493 -16.74 -7.18 -29.28
N PRO A 494 -16.52 -6.03 -28.61
CA PRO A 494 -16.55 -5.99 -27.16
C PRO A 494 -17.88 -6.57 -26.67
N PRO A 495 -17.88 -7.26 -25.51
CA PRO A 495 -19.13 -7.55 -24.82
C PRO A 495 -19.93 -6.25 -24.77
N PRO A 496 -21.19 -6.22 -25.21
CA PRO A 496 -21.94 -4.99 -25.35
C PRO A 496 -22.38 -4.51 -23.95
N MET A 497 -21.45 -3.96 -23.19
CA MET A 497 -21.57 -3.60 -21.77
C MET A 497 -22.51 -2.42 -21.54
N VAL A 498 -22.36 -1.38 -22.39
CA VAL A 498 -23.21 -0.18 -22.36
C VAL A 498 -24.66 -0.58 -22.61
N THR A 499 -24.89 -1.59 -23.45
CA THR A 499 -26.25 -2.10 -23.65
C THR A 499 -26.68 -2.96 -22.49
N TRP A 500 -25.82 -3.81 -21.91
CA TRP A 500 -26.19 -4.60 -20.72
C TRP A 500 -26.70 -3.73 -19.58
N ARG A 501 -25.94 -2.72 -19.14
CA ARG A 501 -26.35 -1.83 -18.03
C ARG A 501 -27.64 -1.12 -18.35
N HIS A 502 -27.70 -0.54 -19.54
CA HIS A 502 -28.87 0.21 -20.00
C HIS A 502 -30.11 -0.68 -20.10
N GLU A 503 -29.96 -1.91 -20.58
CA GLU A 503 -31.05 -2.86 -20.79
C GLU A 503 -31.51 -3.47 -19.48
N TRP A 504 -30.60 -3.75 -18.55
CA TRP A 504 -30.94 -4.19 -17.21
C TRP A 504 -31.71 -3.10 -16.46
N GLN A 505 -31.22 -1.85 -16.49
CA GLN A 505 -31.92 -0.70 -15.94
C GLN A 505 -33.28 -0.48 -16.60
N THR A 506 -33.36 -0.60 -17.93
CA THR A 506 -34.62 -0.45 -18.66
C THR A 506 -35.61 -1.57 -18.31
N ALA A 507 -35.13 -2.80 -18.16
CA ALA A 507 -35.95 -3.94 -17.73
C ALA A 507 -36.49 -3.71 -16.32
N ALA A 508 -35.63 -3.36 -15.36
CA ALA A 508 -36.03 -3.03 -13.99
C ALA A 508 -37.02 -1.86 -13.95
N GLN A 509 -36.80 -0.83 -14.77
CA GLN A 509 -37.70 0.31 -14.91
C GLN A 509 -39.10 -0.11 -15.40
N VAL A 510 -39.17 -1.00 -16.40
CA VAL A 510 -40.44 -1.51 -16.92
C VAL A 510 -41.17 -2.33 -15.87
N VAL A 511 -40.45 -3.17 -15.13
CA VAL A 511 -41.05 -3.98 -14.06
C VAL A 511 -41.57 -3.11 -12.93
N TYR A 512 -40.77 -2.15 -12.44
CA TYR A 512 -41.16 -1.24 -11.38
C TYR A 512 -42.40 -0.39 -11.73
N ARG A 513 -42.52 0.08 -12.98
CA ARG A 513 -43.70 0.81 -13.45
C ARG A 513 -44.99 -0.01 -13.42
N ASN A 514 -44.87 -1.33 -13.56
CA ASN A 514 -46.00 -2.25 -13.49
C ASN A 514 -46.33 -2.65 -12.06
N ASP A 515 -45.33 -2.71 -11.18
CA ASP A 515 -45.47 -3.04 -9.77
C ASP A 515 -44.44 -2.29 -8.91
N HIS A 516 -44.87 -1.21 -8.25
CA HIS A 516 -44.02 -0.40 -7.36
C HIS A 516 -43.53 -1.13 -6.11
N SER A 517 -44.09 -2.30 -5.79
CA SER A 517 -43.71 -3.09 -4.62
C SER A 517 -42.61 -4.12 -4.90
N VAL A 518 -42.27 -4.34 -6.17
CA VAL A 518 -41.26 -5.31 -6.59
C VAL A 518 -39.88 -5.02 -5.97
N GLY A 519 -39.33 -6.01 -5.28
CA GLY A 519 -38.06 -5.89 -4.55
C GLY A 519 -38.05 -4.84 -3.44
N ASN A 520 -39.21 -4.34 -2.98
CA ASN A 520 -39.35 -3.43 -1.84
C ASN A 520 -38.29 -2.30 -1.77
N PRO A 521 -38.27 -1.35 -2.73
CA PRO A 521 -37.21 -0.34 -2.81
C PRO A 521 -37.07 0.51 -1.55
N GLN A 522 -38.14 0.70 -0.75
CA GLN A 522 -38.04 1.43 0.51
C GLN A 522 -37.06 0.78 1.50
N MET A 523 -36.97 -0.56 1.52
CA MET A 523 -36.01 -1.27 2.37
C MET A 523 -34.56 -0.86 2.07
N TYR A 524 -34.22 -0.71 0.79
CA TYR A 524 -32.90 -0.27 0.35
C TYR A 524 -32.68 1.23 0.62
N ALA A 525 -33.72 2.04 0.45
CA ALA A 525 -33.66 3.46 0.79
C ALA A 525 -33.35 3.67 2.28
N ASP A 526 -34.03 2.92 3.15
CA ASP A 526 -33.82 2.95 4.60
C ASP A 526 -32.43 2.42 4.98
N GLY A 527 -31.93 1.39 4.29
CA GLY A 527 -30.65 0.75 4.58
C GLY A 527 -29.42 1.56 4.14
N TYR A 528 -29.50 2.30 3.03
CA TYR A 528 -28.31 2.89 2.39
C TYR A 528 -28.36 4.41 2.21
N CYS A 529 -29.53 5.06 2.32
CA CYS A 529 -29.64 6.51 2.11
C CYS A 529 -30.64 7.21 3.03
N ASP A 530 -30.74 6.78 4.29
CA ASP A 530 -31.56 7.41 5.35
C ASP A 530 -33.04 7.59 4.95
N GLY A 531 -33.58 6.63 4.21
CA GLY A 531 -34.97 6.63 3.73
C GLY A 531 -35.23 7.60 2.57
N LYS A 532 -34.19 8.28 2.04
CA LYS A 532 -34.36 9.14 0.86
C LYS A 532 -34.69 8.29 -0.36
N PRO A 533 -35.66 8.71 -1.20
CA PRO A 533 -35.96 7.98 -2.42
C PRO A 533 -34.75 7.99 -3.36
N PHE A 534 -34.42 6.84 -3.94
CA PHE A 534 -33.39 6.71 -4.98
C PHE A 534 -33.97 6.45 -6.37
N LEU A 535 -35.29 6.19 -6.48
CA LEU A 535 -36.01 6.05 -7.74
C LEU A 535 -36.86 7.28 -8.03
N LYS A 536 -36.99 7.65 -9.31
CA LYS A 536 -37.97 8.62 -9.80
C LYS A 536 -39.37 8.04 -9.62
N SER A 537 -40.27 8.82 -9.02
CA SER A 537 -41.62 8.39 -8.63
C SER A 537 -42.70 8.63 -9.68
N ASP A 538 -42.40 9.35 -10.74
CA ASP A 538 -43.38 9.78 -11.74
C ASP A 538 -42.73 10.09 -13.10
N GLY A 539 -43.57 10.13 -14.14
CA GLY A 539 -43.18 10.50 -15.50
C GLY A 539 -42.63 9.33 -16.34
N PRO A 540 -42.11 9.63 -17.54
CA PRO A 540 -41.58 8.60 -18.45
C PRO A 540 -40.34 7.89 -17.90
N ASP A 541 -39.66 8.53 -16.95
CA ASP A 541 -38.44 8.06 -16.30
C ASP A 541 -38.70 7.40 -14.93
N GLU A 542 -39.97 7.18 -14.57
CA GLU A 542 -40.37 6.46 -13.36
C GLU A 542 -39.64 5.11 -13.26
N GLY A 543 -39.03 4.83 -12.09
CA GLY A 543 -38.21 3.64 -11.86
C GLY A 543 -36.74 3.77 -12.26
N GLN A 544 -36.31 4.88 -12.87
CA GLN A 544 -34.89 5.20 -13.02
C GLN A 544 -34.34 5.77 -11.72
N ILE A 545 -33.02 5.69 -11.56
CA ILE A 545 -32.33 6.39 -10.48
C ILE A 545 -32.61 7.90 -10.53
N VAL A 546 -32.74 8.55 -9.37
CA VAL A 546 -32.92 10.02 -9.29
C VAL A 546 -31.72 10.76 -9.88
N ASP A 547 -31.98 11.95 -10.44
CA ASP A 547 -30.92 12.82 -10.93
C ASP A 547 -30.02 13.26 -9.76
N ASP A 548 -28.72 13.42 -10.02
CA ASP A 548 -27.72 13.79 -9.01
C ASP A 548 -27.71 12.88 -7.76
N ALA A 549 -28.03 11.59 -7.94
CA ALA A 549 -28.05 10.60 -6.86
C ALA A 549 -26.74 10.60 -6.05
N SER A 550 -26.89 10.77 -4.73
CA SER A 550 -25.79 10.64 -3.77
C SER A 550 -25.20 9.22 -3.78
N PRO A 551 -23.96 9.02 -3.28
CA PRO A 551 -23.35 7.69 -3.19
C PRO A 551 -24.26 6.66 -2.49
N GLY A 552 -24.94 7.06 -1.41
CA GLY A 552 -25.90 6.21 -0.72
C GLY A 552 -27.11 5.81 -1.58
N GLN A 553 -27.66 6.74 -2.38
CA GLN A 553 -28.78 6.45 -3.28
C GLN A 553 -28.36 5.53 -4.45
N ARG A 554 -27.14 5.71 -4.98
CA ARG A 554 -26.58 4.81 -5.99
C ARG A 554 -26.37 3.40 -5.45
N ARG A 555 -25.85 3.29 -4.22
CA ARG A 555 -25.72 2.02 -3.52
C ARG A 555 -27.08 1.36 -3.28
N ALA A 556 -28.07 2.13 -2.80
CA ALA A 556 -29.43 1.64 -2.65
C ALA A 556 -30.01 1.10 -3.96
N TYR A 557 -29.77 1.81 -5.07
CA TYR A 557 -30.20 1.39 -6.40
C TYR A 557 -29.55 0.10 -6.86
N ASN A 558 -28.22 -0.05 -6.75
CA ASN A 558 -27.54 -1.27 -7.16
C ASN A 558 -27.94 -2.49 -6.31
N GLU A 559 -28.12 -2.29 -5.00
CA GLU A 559 -28.57 -3.36 -4.10
C GLU A 559 -30.03 -3.76 -4.37
N TRP A 560 -30.89 -2.81 -4.76
CA TRP A 560 -32.24 -3.10 -5.23
C TRP A 560 -32.22 -3.87 -6.56
N LEU A 561 -31.32 -3.53 -7.50
CA LEU A 561 -31.15 -4.28 -8.75
C LEU A 561 -30.72 -5.74 -8.55
N LYS A 562 -30.05 -6.03 -7.42
CA LYS A 562 -29.64 -7.36 -6.98
C LYS A 562 -30.74 -8.10 -6.21
N ASP A 563 -31.86 -7.46 -5.88
CA ASP A 563 -32.99 -8.12 -5.21
C ASP A 563 -33.51 -9.28 -6.07
N GLN A 564 -33.76 -10.43 -5.44
CA GLN A 564 -34.14 -11.65 -6.16
C GLN A 564 -35.48 -11.50 -6.89
N ASP A 565 -36.47 -10.85 -6.27
CA ASP A 565 -37.81 -10.70 -6.85
C ASP A 565 -37.75 -9.76 -8.06
N LEU A 566 -37.01 -8.65 -7.93
CA LEU A 566 -36.80 -7.73 -9.04
C LEU A 566 -35.99 -8.38 -10.17
N ALA A 567 -34.90 -9.08 -9.87
CA ALA A 567 -34.05 -9.69 -10.88
C ALA A 567 -34.80 -10.77 -11.67
N GLN A 568 -35.60 -11.59 -10.99
CA GLN A 568 -36.45 -12.59 -11.65
C GLN A 568 -37.53 -11.94 -12.53
N ALA A 569 -38.18 -10.89 -12.03
CA ALA A 569 -39.20 -10.17 -12.78
C ALA A 569 -38.62 -9.42 -14.00
N SER A 570 -37.39 -8.93 -13.89
CA SER A 570 -36.71 -8.16 -14.94
C SER A 570 -36.07 -9.04 -16.01
N ASN A 571 -35.69 -10.28 -15.68
CA ASN A 571 -34.92 -11.15 -16.57
C ASN A 571 -35.58 -11.39 -17.94
N GLY A 572 -36.89 -11.64 -17.98
CA GLY A 572 -37.59 -11.86 -19.26
C GLY A 572 -37.52 -10.63 -20.16
N LYS A 573 -37.72 -9.43 -19.58
CA LYS A 573 -37.63 -8.18 -20.33
C LYS A 573 -36.20 -7.86 -20.75
N PHE A 574 -35.25 -8.16 -19.87
CA PHE A 574 -33.84 -8.03 -20.16
C PHE A 574 -33.44 -8.89 -21.37
N GLN A 575 -33.81 -10.18 -21.41
CA GLN A 575 -33.53 -11.07 -22.54
C GLN A 575 -34.14 -10.58 -23.86
N GLU A 576 -35.35 -9.99 -23.83
CA GLU A 576 -35.95 -9.37 -25.01
C GLU A 576 -35.15 -8.16 -25.53
N LEU A 577 -34.58 -7.37 -24.62
CA LEU A 577 -33.80 -6.18 -24.95
C LEU A 577 -32.37 -6.52 -25.39
N ASP A 578 -31.75 -7.51 -24.74
CA ASP A 578 -30.42 -7.99 -25.07
C ASP A 578 -30.36 -8.67 -26.45
N GLN A 579 -31.49 -9.15 -26.98
CA GLN A 579 -31.60 -9.80 -28.29
C GLN A 579 -30.70 -11.06 -28.43
N GLY A 580 -30.35 -11.71 -27.31
CA GLY A 580 -29.51 -12.91 -27.28
C GLY A 580 -28.03 -12.63 -27.52
N ARG A 581 -27.54 -11.42 -27.18
CA ARG A 581 -26.12 -11.09 -27.30
C ARG A 581 -25.26 -11.74 -26.23
N LEU A 582 -25.82 -12.02 -25.04
CA LEU A 582 -25.09 -12.69 -23.95
C LEU A 582 -25.18 -14.21 -24.00
N ASP A 583 -26.18 -14.76 -24.71
CA ASP A 583 -26.30 -16.22 -24.95
C ASP A 583 -25.07 -16.79 -25.70
N GLY A 584 -24.24 -15.94 -26.31
CA GLY A 584 -23.00 -16.31 -26.98
C GLY A 584 -21.79 -16.56 -26.08
N SER A 585 -21.76 -16.08 -24.83
CA SER A 585 -20.58 -16.16 -23.95
C SER A 585 -20.77 -16.97 -22.67
N THR A 586 -22.01 -17.27 -22.27
CA THR A 586 -22.31 -18.11 -21.09
C THR A 586 -22.46 -19.60 -21.43
N GLY A 587 -21.79 -20.07 -22.49
CA GLY A 587 -21.87 -21.44 -23.00
C GLY A 587 -21.42 -22.50 -21.99
N GLY A 588 -22.31 -22.83 -21.06
CA GLY A 588 -22.14 -23.85 -20.03
C GLY A 588 -23.50 -24.43 -19.66
N SER A 589 -24.05 -25.24 -20.57
CA SER A 589 -25.11 -26.22 -20.29
C SER A 589 -24.63 -27.62 -20.67
#